data_AF-A0A822ZK39-F1
#
_entry.id   AF-A0A822ZK39-F1
#
_cell.length_a   1.000
_cell.length_b   1.000
_cell.length_c   1.000
_cell.angle_alpha   90.00
_cell.angle_beta   90.00
_cell.angle_gamma   90.00
#
_symmetry.space_group_name_H-M   'P 1'
#
loop_
_entity.id
_entity.type
_entity.pdbx_description
1 polymer ?
#
loop_
_entity_poly.entity_id
_entity_poly.type
_entity_poly.pdbx_seq_one_letter_code
_entity_poly.pdbx_strand_id
1 'polypeptide(L)'
;MSKERSQASHPVSMDSIFILSAIPPMAAILLLTLLLGVAEISIKDMQIPLTGQHSILGRAVVVHADPDDLGRGGHELSKTTGNAGGRIGCGIIGLQSAV
;
A
#
# COMPACT_ATOMS: atom_id res chain seq x y z
N MET A 1 12.37 10.50 32.97
CA MET A 1 12.36 10.88 31.53
C MET A 1 13.15 9.84 30.76
N SER A 2 12.56 8.66 30.58
CA SER A 2 13.17 7.53 29.89
C SER A 2 12.80 7.66 28.41
N LYS A 3 13.78 7.95 27.56
CA LYS A 3 13.60 8.03 26.10
C LYS A 3 13.55 6.60 25.57
N GLU A 4 12.35 6.04 25.54
CA GLU A 4 12.10 4.67 25.13
C GLU A 4 12.36 4.52 23.62
N ARG A 5 13.26 3.60 23.28
CA ARG A 5 13.48 3.07 21.94
C ARG A 5 12.23 2.31 21.50
N SER A 6 11.21 3.03 21.07
CA SER A 6 10.18 2.48 20.18
C SER A 6 10.74 2.52 18.77
N GLN A 7 10.92 1.36 18.16
CA GLN A 7 11.14 1.22 16.73
C GLN A 7 10.16 2.12 15.99
N ALA A 8 10.66 2.82 14.97
CA ALA A 8 10.00 3.91 14.30
C ALA A 8 8.69 3.47 13.61
N SER A 9 7.62 3.46 14.39
CA SER A 9 6.25 3.74 13.97
C SER A 9 6.17 5.20 13.55
N HIS A 10 6.87 5.55 12.46
CA HIS A 10 6.56 6.79 11.78
C HIS A 10 5.15 6.65 11.19
N PRO A 11 4.24 7.61 11.42
CA PRO A 11 2.86 7.52 10.99
C PRO A 11 2.79 7.74 9.47
N VAL A 12 3.15 6.72 8.70
CA VAL A 12 2.77 6.64 7.28
C VAL A 12 1.27 6.41 7.27
N SER A 13 0.54 7.31 6.62
CA SER A 13 -0.90 7.43 6.73
C SER A 13 -1.61 6.11 6.39
N MET A 14 -2.58 5.71 7.23
CA MET A 14 -3.41 4.51 7.10
C MET A 14 -4.44 4.58 5.95
N ASP A 15 -4.16 5.36 4.90
CA ASP A 15 -5.10 5.64 3.81
C ASP A 15 -4.86 4.79 2.56
N SER A 16 -3.68 4.18 2.47
CA SER A 16 -3.24 3.41 1.31
C SER A 16 -2.66 2.10 1.83
N ILE A 17 -3.39 1.00 1.67
CA ILE A 17 -2.84 -0.33 1.88
C ILE A 17 -1.58 -0.42 1.01
N PHE A 18 -0.46 -0.60 1.72
CA PHE A 18 0.91 -0.59 1.24
C PHE A 18 1.17 -1.81 0.34
N ILE A 19 0.52 -1.90 -0.83
CA ILE A 19 0.57 -3.13 -1.64
C ILE A 19 1.88 -3.26 -2.43
N LEU A 20 2.68 -2.22 -2.69
CA LEU A 20 3.77 -2.35 -3.69
C LEU A 20 5.20 -2.45 -3.15
N SER A 21 5.46 -2.41 -1.83
CA SER A 21 6.82 -2.59 -1.33
C SER A 21 7.02 -3.95 -0.66
N ALA A 22 7.78 -4.82 -1.34
CA ALA A 22 8.55 -5.95 -0.77
C ALA A 22 8.08 -7.40 -1.03
N ILE A 23 7.69 -7.78 -2.25
CA ILE A 23 7.74 -9.20 -2.69
C ILE A 23 8.29 -9.32 -4.13
N PRO A 24 9.19 -10.28 -4.42
CA PRO A 24 9.70 -10.54 -5.77
C PRO A 24 8.64 -11.34 -6.55
N PRO A 25 8.00 -10.77 -7.60
CA PRO A 25 8.70 -10.35 -8.81
C PRO A 25 8.17 -9.02 -9.38
N MET A 26 8.78 -7.90 -9.00
CA MET A 26 8.49 -6.56 -9.56
C MET A 26 8.63 -6.48 -11.09
N ALA A 27 9.37 -7.41 -11.71
CA ALA A 27 9.64 -7.42 -13.15
C ALA A 27 8.41 -7.73 -14.02
N ALA A 28 7.49 -8.60 -13.57
CA ALA A 28 6.32 -8.98 -14.36
C ALA A 28 5.24 -7.88 -14.39
N ILE A 29 5.02 -7.23 -13.24
CA ILE A 29 4.08 -6.11 -13.11
C ILE A 29 4.54 -4.93 -13.99
N LEU A 30 5.83 -4.61 -13.97
CA LEU A 30 6.37 -3.49 -14.73
C LEU A 30 6.23 -3.69 -16.25
N LEU A 31 6.49 -4.89 -16.76
CA LEU A 31 6.42 -5.16 -18.21
C LEU A 31 4.98 -5.10 -18.77
N LEU A 32 4.01 -5.68 -18.06
CA LEU A 32 2.60 -5.68 -18.48
C LEU A 32 1.97 -4.28 -18.39
N THR A 33 2.31 -3.53 -17.34
CA THR A 33 1.80 -2.15 -17.18
C THR A 33 2.31 -1.24 -18.30
N LEU A 34 3.58 -1.37 -18.70
CA LEU A 34 4.16 -0.53 -19.75
C LEU A 34 3.59 -0.80 -21.15
N LEU A 35 3.13 -2.01 -21.43
CA LEU A 35 2.65 -2.41 -22.76
C LEU A 35 1.12 -2.32 -22.89
N LEU A 36 0.37 -2.66 -21.84
CA LEU A 36 -1.08 -2.79 -21.89
C LEU A 36 -1.82 -1.94 -20.85
N GLY A 37 -1.10 -1.28 -19.93
CA GLY A 37 -1.71 -0.59 -18.80
C GLY A 37 -2.35 -1.53 -17.76
N VAL A 38 -1.98 -2.82 -17.75
CA VAL A 38 -2.54 -3.83 -16.85
C VAL A 38 -1.52 -4.22 -15.78
N ALA A 39 -1.93 -4.14 -14.52
CA ALA A 39 -1.17 -4.62 -13.38
C ALA A 39 -1.86 -5.85 -12.76
N GLU A 40 -1.29 -7.03 -12.96
CA GLU A 40 -1.71 -8.25 -12.29
C GLU A 40 -0.90 -8.42 -10.99
N ILE A 41 -1.58 -8.49 -9.85
CA ILE A 41 -0.95 -8.38 -8.53
C ILE A 41 -1.36 -9.55 -7.64
N SER A 42 -0.38 -10.24 -7.05
CA SER A 42 -0.57 -11.27 -6.03
C SER A 42 0.48 -11.09 -4.94
N ILE A 43 0.06 -10.62 -3.76
CA ILE A 43 0.95 -10.16 -2.69
C ILE A 43 0.47 -10.71 -1.35
N LYS A 44 1.41 -11.14 -0.52
CA LYS A 44 1.18 -11.65 0.84
C LYS A 44 1.84 -10.73 1.86
N ASP A 45 1.04 -10.03 2.65
CA ASP A 45 1.53 -9.12 3.68
C ASP A 45 0.93 -9.49 5.06
N MET A 46 1.74 -9.36 6.12
CA MET A 46 1.38 -9.78 7.49
C MET A 46 0.82 -8.63 8.34
N GLN A 47 0.90 -7.39 7.88
CA GLN A 47 0.42 -6.18 8.54
C GLN A 47 -1.02 -5.80 8.10
N ILE A 48 -1.62 -6.55 7.18
CA ILE A 48 -2.96 -6.30 6.63
C ILE A 48 -3.97 -7.40 7.04
N PRO A 49 -4.26 -7.57 8.35
CA PRO A 49 -5.13 -8.64 8.81
C PRO A 49 -6.58 -8.43 8.35
N LEU A 50 -7.30 -9.52 8.12
CA LEU A 50 -8.75 -9.52 7.82
C LEU A 50 -9.62 -9.70 9.07
N THR A 51 -9.01 -9.91 10.24
CA THR A 51 -9.71 -10.16 11.51
C THR A 51 -9.06 -9.37 12.66
N GLY A 52 -9.76 -9.31 13.80
CA GLY A 52 -9.29 -8.58 14.99
C GLY A 52 -9.43 -7.06 14.89
N GLN A 53 -8.88 -6.36 15.89
CA GLN A 53 -9.03 -4.90 16.04
C GLN A 53 -8.41 -4.08 14.90
N HIS A 54 -7.37 -4.62 14.26
CA HIS A 54 -6.70 -3.98 13.13
C HIS A 54 -7.22 -4.44 11.76
N SER A 55 -8.37 -5.13 11.71
CA SER A 55 -8.95 -5.61 10.46
C SER A 55 -9.10 -4.48 9.43
N ILE A 56 -8.80 -4.82 8.17
CA ILE A 56 -9.00 -3.94 7.01
C ILE A 56 -10.37 -4.10 6.33
N LEU A 57 -11.21 -5.05 6.79
CA LEU A 57 -12.56 -5.19 6.25
C LEU A 57 -13.35 -3.89 6.43
N GLY A 58 -14.05 -3.46 5.39
CA GLY A 58 -14.76 -2.17 5.36
C GLY A 58 -13.86 -0.95 5.10
N ARG A 59 -12.54 -1.12 5.01
CA ARG A 59 -11.62 -0.07 4.51
C ARG A 59 -11.53 -0.12 2.98
N ALA A 60 -10.75 0.79 2.41
CA ALA A 60 -10.56 0.88 0.96
C ALA A 60 -9.15 0.47 0.52
N VAL A 61 -9.07 -0.14 -0.67
CA VAL A 61 -7.86 -0.18 -1.49
C VAL A 61 -7.90 1.03 -2.42
N VAL A 62 -6.74 1.67 -2.65
CA VAL A 62 -6.61 2.85 -3.52
C VAL A 62 -5.43 2.66 -4.47
N VAL A 63 -5.66 2.88 -5.76
CA VAL A 63 -4.63 2.94 -6.80
C VAL A 63 -4.31 4.39 -7.08
N HIS A 64 -3.01 4.72 -7.12
CA HIS A 64 -2.51 6.07 -7.32
C HIS A 64 -2.02 6.27 -8.77
N ALA A 65 -1.99 7.52 -9.23
CA ALA A 65 -1.57 7.90 -10.58
C ALA A 65 -0.05 7.80 -10.77
N ASP A 66 0.71 8.12 -9.73
CA ASP A 66 2.16 8.21 -9.78
C ASP A 66 2.84 7.15 -8.91
N PRO A 67 4.11 6.80 -9.19
CA PRO A 67 4.87 5.86 -8.37
C PRO A 67 5.06 6.35 -6.93
N ASP A 68 4.88 5.45 -5.96
CA ASP A 68 5.20 5.69 -4.56
C ASP A 68 6.72 5.70 -4.33
N ASP A 69 7.25 6.77 -3.75
CA ASP A 69 8.67 6.96 -3.46
C ASP A 69 9.17 6.24 -2.18
N LEU A 70 8.26 5.54 -1.49
CA LEU A 70 8.48 4.73 -0.28
C LEU A 70 9.03 5.54 0.90
N GLY A 71 8.75 6.84 0.96
CA GLY A 71 9.28 7.73 1.98
C GLY A 71 10.73 8.15 1.75
N ARG A 72 11.30 7.85 0.58
CA ARG A 72 12.73 8.05 0.25
C ARG A 72 12.97 9.18 -0.74
N GLY A 73 11.92 9.79 -1.28
CA GLY A 73 12.01 10.87 -2.28
C GLY A 73 12.48 12.23 -1.74
N GLY A 74 12.49 12.42 -0.42
CA GLY A 74 12.91 13.69 0.21
C GLY A 74 11.90 14.83 0.09
N HIS A 75 10.69 14.55 -0.42
CA HIS A 75 9.59 15.50 -0.48
C HIS A 75 8.82 15.51 0.86
N GLU A 76 8.13 16.61 1.17
CA GLU A 76 7.34 16.73 2.41
C GLU A 76 6.27 15.63 2.51
N LEU A 77 5.70 15.24 1.36
CA LEU A 77 4.66 14.22 1.26
C LEU A 77 5.18 12.78 1.21
N SER A 78 6.51 12.57 1.04
CA SER A 78 7.10 11.23 0.94
C SER A 78 6.78 10.39 2.18
N LYS A 79 6.93 10.97 3.38
CA LYS A 79 6.73 10.25 4.66
C LYS A 79 5.27 9.97 5.01
N THR A 80 4.31 10.52 4.27
CA THR A 80 2.88 10.37 4.57
C THR A 80 2.15 9.58 3.50
N THR A 81 2.35 9.95 2.23
CA THR A 81 1.60 9.44 1.07
C THR A 81 2.50 8.83 0.00
N GLY A 82 3.81 8.73 0.26
CA GLY A 82 4.77 8.27 -0.74
C GLY A 82 4.91 9.20 -1.95
N ASN A 83 4.35 10.41 -1.87
CA ASN A 83 4.26 11.33 -2.99
C ASN A 83 3.63 10.71 -4.26
N ALA A 84 2.68 9.77 -4.09
CA ALA A 84 2.10 8.97 -5.18
C ALA A 84 1.04 9.70 -6.04
N GLY A 85 0.81 10.99 -5.80
CA GLY A 85 -0.11 11.79 -6.61
C GLY A 85 -1.60 11.46 -6.41
N GLY A 86 -2.39 11.58 -7.49
CA GLY A 86 -3.85 11.45 -7.45
C GLY A 86 -4.36 10.02 -7.26
N ARG A 87 -5.60 9.86 -6.76
CA ARG A 87 -6.26 8.56 -6.55
C ARG A 87 -7.11 8.18 -7.78
N ILE A 88 -6.64 7.26 -8.61
CA ILE A 88 -7.26 6.91 -9.91
C ILE A 88 -8.24 5.74 -9.84
N GLY A 89 -8.23 4.98 -8.75
CA GLY A 89 -9.19 3.90 -8.51
C GLY A 89 -9.30 3.59 -7.02
N CYS A 90 -10.49 3.22 -6.57
CA CYS A 90 -10.70 2.79 -5.19
C CYS A 90 -11.82 1.74 -5.09
N GLY A 91 -11.79 0.94 -4.03
CA GLY A 91 -12.80 -0.08 -3.76
C GLY A 91 -12.80 -0.52 -2.31
N ILE A 92 -13.99 -0.81 -1.78
CA ILE A 92 -14.15 -1.28 -0.39
C ILE A 92 -13.80 -2.76 -0.31
N ILE A 93 -13.08 -3.13 0.74
CA ILE A 93 -12.72 -4.52 1.05
C ILE A 93 -13.92 -5.19 1.71
N GLY A 94 -14.61 -6.04 0.95
CA GLY A 94 -15.72 -6.86 1.41
C GLY A 94 -15.33 -8.32 1.60
N LEU A 95 -16.21 -9.06 2.27
CA LEU A 95 -16.14 -10.51 2.29
C LEU A 95 -16.78 -11.07 1.02
N GLN A 96 -16.13 -12.05 0.40
CA GLN A 96 -16.68 -12.83 -0.68
C GLN A 96 -16.96 -14.25 -0.17
N SER A 97 -18.11 -14.80 -0.53
CA SER A 97 -18.42 -16.20 -0.24
C SER A 97 -17.58 -17.10 -1.16
N ALA A 98 -16.96 -18.13 -0.61
CA ALA A 98 -16.09 -19.06 -1.35
C ALA A 98 -16.86 -20.18 -2.07
N VAL A 99 -18.11 -19.91 -2.48
CA VAL A 99 -19.01 -20.90 -3.09
C VAL A 99 -18.52 -21.31 -4.47
#